data_AF-X6P0N5-F1
#
_entry.id   AF-X6P0N5-F1
#
_cell.length_a   1.000
_cell.length_b   1.000
_cell.length_c   1.000
_cell.angle_alpha   90.00
_cell.angle_beta   90.00
_cell.angle_gamma   90.00
#
_symmetry.space_group_name_H-M   'P 1'
#
loop_
_entity.id
_entity.type
_entity.pdbx_description
1 polymer ?
#
loop_
_entity_poly.entity_id
_entity_poly.type
_entity_poly.pdbx_seq_one_letter_code
_entity_poly.pdbx_strand_id
1 'polypeptide(L)'
;MEQTKNAKLDIFKECMENVLIKENCAVDVKEGIEVLHVYVKNLIKSPDEEKYREICLTNLNFQVRLGHLKGSTKLLETIGFEYKSSKQDYMVLKGKIVIDLKKLNEYLESKLSEVDKELNASVQVENRIERNANCLG
;
A
#
# COMPACT_ATOMS: atom_id res chain seq x y z
N MET A 1 9.70 -8.34 23.28
CA MET A 1 9.79 -7.36 22.17
C MET A 1 9.10 -7.85 20.88
N GLU A 2 9.00 -9.16 20.61
CA GLU A 2 8.36 -9.67 19.40
C GLU A 2 6.82 -9.55 19.38
N GLN A 3 6.17 -9.69 20.54
CA GLN A 3 4.71 -9.57 20.65
C GLN A 3 4.18 -8.18 20.23
N THR A 4 4.92 -7.12 20.52
CA THR A 4 4.52 -5.74 20.17
C THR A 4 4.60 -5.48 18.66
N LYS A 5 5.56 -6.13 17.96
CA LYS A 5 5.69 -6.01 16.50
C LYS A 5 4.55 -6.69 15.76
N ASN A 6 4.10 -7.85 16.26
CA ASN A 6 2.94 -8.56 15.69
C ASN A 6 1.64 -7.78 15.94
N ALA A 7 1.44 -7.21 17.13
CA ALA A 7 0.27 -6.37 17.40
C ALA A 7 0.19 -5.14 16.48
N LYS A 8 1.34 -4.53 16.15
CA LYS A 8 1.40 -3.44 15.17
C LYS A 8 1.08 -3.90 13.75
N LEU A 9 1.49 -5.12 13.39
CA LEU A 9 1.11 -5.72 12.11
C LEU A 9 -0.40 -5.92 12.02
N ASP A 10 -1.06 -6.38 13.08
CA ASP A 10 -2.52 -6.57 13.06
C ASP A 10 -3.27 -5.24 12.91
N ILE A 11 -2.81 -4.18 13.59
CA ILE A 11 -3.33 -2.81 13.41
C ILE A 11 -3.13 -2.35 11.95
N PHE A 12 -1.98 -2.65 11.34
CA PHE A 12 -1.72 -2.31 9.94
C PHE A 12 -2.72 -3.00 9.01
N LYS A 13 -2.94 -4.31 9.19
CA LYS A 13 -3.89 -5.09 8.40
C LYS A 13 -5.29 -4.52 8.51
N GLU A 14 -5.74 -4.24 9.73
CA GLU A 14 -7.06 -3.67 9.98
C GLU A 14 -7.22 -2.30 9.33
N CYS A 15 -6.20 -1.42 9.44
CA CYS A 15 -6.24 -0.11 8.79
C CYS A 15 -6.27 -0.23 7.27
N MET A 16 -5.55 -1.20 6.70
CA MET A 16 -5.52 -1.39 5.26
C MET A 16 -6.88 -1.87 4.74
N GLU A 17 -7.50 -2.84 5.39
CA GLU A 17 -8.82 -3.34 4.96
C GLU A 17 -9.92 -2.31 5.21
N ASN A 18 -9.91 -1.62 6.36
CA ASN A 18 -10.99 -0.71 6.72
C ASN A 18 -10.89 0.68 6.09
N VAL A 19 -9.68 1.11 5.71
CA VAL A 19 -9.47 2.46 5.16
C VAL A 19 -9.04 2.37 3.71
N LEU A 20 -7.92 1.72 3.40
CA LEU A 20 -7.40 1.73 2.03
C LEU A 20 -8.34 1.00 1.07
N ILE A 21 -8.72 -0.23 1.38
CA ILE A 21 -9.53 -1.07 0.48
C ILE A 21 -10.98 -0.59 0.40
N LYS A 22 -11.58 -0.20 1.53
CA LYS A 22 -12.98 0.24 1.55
C LYS A 22 -13.22 1.63 0.96
N GLU A 23 -12.26 2.55 1.07
CA GLU A 23 -12.45 3.95 0.66
C GLU A 23 -11.94 4.27 -0.75
N ASN A 24 -11.26 3.34 -1.43
CA ASN A 24 -10.64 3.54 -2.74
C ASN A 24 -11.02 2.41 -3.71
N CYS A 25 -10.86 2.61 -5.02
CA CYS A 25 -11.21 1.59 -6.00
C CYS A 25 -10.12 0.51 -6.09
N ALA A 26 -10.46 -0.70 -6.57
CA ALA A 26 -9.54 -1.84 -6.60
C ALA A 26 -8.25 -1.55 -7.43
N VAL A 27 -8.34 -0.75 -8.48
CA VAL A 27 -7.18 -0.36 -9.32
C VAL A 27 -6.21 0.51 -8.52
N ASP A 28 -6.73 1.56 -7.90
CA ASP A 28 -5.97 2.50 -7.06
C ASP A 28 -5.36 1.79 -5.84
N VAL A 29 -6.12 0.91 -5.20
CA VAL A 29 -5.67 0.06 -4.09
C VAL A 29 -4.50 -0.82 -4.52
N LYS A 30 -4.60 -1.45 -5.69
CA LYS A 30 -3.51 -2.28 -6.22
C LYS A 30 -2.23 -1.45 -6.39
N GLU A 31 -2.32 -0.31 -7.07
CA GLU A 31 -1.16 0.55 -7.30
C GLU A 31 -0.53 1.05 -5.98
N GLY A 32 -1.38 1.40 -5.00
CA GLY A 32 -0.93 1.80 -3.67
C GLY A 32 -0.21 0.67 -2.93
N ILE A 33 -0.75 -0.56 -2.97
CA ILE A 33 -0.12 -1.74 -2.36
C ILE A 33 1.22 -2.05 -3.03
N GLU A 34 1.33 -1.92 -4.35
CA GLU A 34 2.61 -2.11 -5.05
C GLU A 34 3.68 -1.12 -4.58
N VAL A 35 3.34 0.17 -4.46
CA VAL A 35 4.27 1.19 -3.96
C VAL A 35 4.69 0.90 -2.52
N LEU A 36 3.72 0.55 -1.65
CA LEU A 36 4.01 0.17 -0.27
C LEU A 36 4.92 -1.06 -0.20
N HIS A 37 4.68 -2.08 -1.03
CA HIS A 37 5.50 -3.28 -1.11
C HIS A 37 6.94 -2.94 -1.51
N VAL A 38 7.13 -2.05 -2.50
CA VAL A 38 8.47 -1.56 -2.89
C VAL A 38 9.15 -0.83 -1.74
N TYR A 39 8.44 0.02 -1.00
CA TYR A 39 9.01 0.72 0.15
C TYR A 39 9.45 -0.24 1.26
N VAL A 40 8.60 -1.20 1.62
CA VAL A 40 8.93 -2.22 2.62
C VAL A 40 10.13 -3.07 2.16
N LYS A 41 10.16 -3.48 0.89
CA LYS A 41 11.27 -4.26 0.31
C LYS A 41 12.58 -3.49 0.32
N ASN A 42 12.55 -2.18 0.02
CA ASN A 42 13.72 -1.32 0.10
C ASN A 42 14.23 -1.19 1.55
N LEU A 43 13.33 -1.04 2.52
CA LEU A 43 13.67 -1.03 3.95
C LEU A 43 14.24 -2.37 4.44
N ILE A 44 13.74 -3.51 3.95
CA ILE A 44 14.30 -4.84 4.28
C ILE A 44 15.71 -4.98 3.70
N LYS A 45 15.91 -4.53 2.45
CA LYS A 45 17.17 -4.67 1.73
C LYS A 45 18.27 -3.77 2.32
N SER A 46 17.91 -2.54 2.67
CA SER A 46 18.86 -1.54 3.17
C SER A 46 18.17 -0.67 4.22
N PRO A 47 18.04 -1.17 5.47
CA PRO A 47 17.32 -0.45 6.51
C PRO A 47 18.02 0.83 6.92
N ASP A 48 19.35 0.95 6.80
CA ASP A 48 20.11 2.12 7.26
C ASP A 48 20.24 3.25 6.22
N GLU A 49 19.66 3.05 5.03
CA GLU A 49 19.74 4.00 3.94
C GLU A 49 18.72 5.14 4.10
N GLU A 50 19.19 6.38 4.28
CA GLU A 50 18.34 7.55 4.56
C GLU A 50 17.28 7.79 3.46
N LYS A 51 17.63 7.64 2.18
CA LYS A 51 16.67 7.82 1.06
C LYS A 51 15.49 6.84 1.09
N TYR A 52 15.59 5.70 1.78
CA TYR A 52 14.48 4.75 1.94
C TYR A 52 13.68 5.00 3.22
N ARG A 53 14.23 5.82 4.13
CA ARG A 53 13.57 6.29 5.35
C ARG A 53 12.83 7.61 5.15
N GLU A 54 12.99 8.27 4.02
CA GLU A 54 12.32 9.52 3.71
C GLU A 54 11.39 9.37 2.50
N ILE A 55 10.13 9.78 2.66
CA ILE A 55 9.14 9.85 1.60
C ILE A 55 8.70 11.30 1.45
N CYS A 56 8.90 11.86 0.27
CA CYS A 56 8.44 13.21 -0.05
C CYS A 56 6.96 13.16 -0.47
N LEU A 57 6.08 13.72 0.35
CA LEU A 57 4.65 13.77 0.05
C LEU A 57 4.36 14.69 -1.13
N THR A 58 5.24 15.66 -1.44
CA THR A 58 5.08 16.52 -2.62
C THR A 58 5.56 15.88 -3.92
N ASN A 59 6.15 14.68 -3.88
CA ASN A 59 6.61 13.99 -5.08
C ASN A 59 5.39 13.53 -5.92
N LEU A 60 5.37 13.92 -7.19
CA LEU A 60 4.28 13.59 -8.11
C LEU A 60 4.05 12.08 -8.23
N ASN A 61 5.13 11.29 -8.28
CA ASN A 61 5.03 9.83 -8.39
C ASN A 61 4.42 9.20 -7.13
N PHE A 62 4.69 9.78 -5.95
CA PHE A 62 4.02 9.37 -4.72
C PHE A 62 2.54 9.77 -4.77
N GLN A 63 2.23 11.03 -5.11
CA GLN A 63 0.87 11.55 -5.15
C GLN A 63 -0.04 10.76 -6.10
N VAL A 64 0.43 10.51 -7.32
CA VAL A 64 -0.33 9.79 -8.35
C VAL A 64 -0.62 8.34 -7.97
N ARG A 65 0.24 7.67 -7.19
CA ARG A 65 0.08 6.24 -6.91
C ARG A 65 -0.40 5.90 -5.50
N LEU A 66 -0.09 6.73 -4.52
CA LEU A 66 -0.34 6.44 -3.10
C LEU A 66 -0.86 7.66 -2.34
N GLY A 67 -0.36 8.87 -2.64
CA GLY A 67 -0.69 10.09 -1.91
C GLY A 67 -2.13 10.55 -2.06
N HIS A 68 -2.78 10.28 -3.20
CA HIS A 68 -4.20 10.57 -3.42
C HIS A 68 -5.13 9.57 -2.71
N LEU A 69 -4.61 8.41 -2.29
CA LEU A 69 -5.42 7.37 -1.63
C LEU A 69 -5.78 7.79 -0.21
N LYS A 70 -7.05 7.65 0.13
CA LYS A 70 -7.52 7.88 1.50
C LYS A 70 -6.89 6.86 2.45
N GLY A 71 -6.27 7.36 3.52
CA GLY A 71 -5.64 6.53 4.55
C GLY A 71 -4.19 6.12 4.27
N SER A 72 -3.60 6.50 3.12
CA SER A 72 -2.22 6.18 2.78
C SER A 72 -1.20 6.69 3.81
N THR A 73 -1.35 7.93 4.26
CA THR A 73 -0.52 8.53 5.32
C THR A 73 -0.65 7.76 6.64
N LYS A 74 -1.87 7.34 7.00
CA LYS A 74 -2.11 6.58 8.23
C LYS A 74 -1.49 5.19 8.21
N LEU A 75 -1.42 4.55 7.04
CA LEU A 75 -0.68 3.30 6.87
C LEU A 75 0.82 3.50 7.09
N LEU A 76 1.39 4.56 6.52
CA LEU A 76 2.79 4.91 6.72
C LEU A 76 3.09 5.20 8.21
N GLU A 77 2.20 5.91 8.91
CA GLU A 77 2.30 6.12 10.37
C GLU A 77 2.33 4.80 11.15
N THR A 78 1.52 3.82 10.73
CA THR A 78 1.46 2.51 11.40
C THR A 78 2.75 1.70 11.22
N ILE A 79 3.45 1.87 10.08
CA ILE A 79 4.79 1.30 9.85
C ILE A 79 5.84 1.97 10.75
N GLY A 80 5.58 3.22 11.15
CA GLY A 80 6.43 4.03 12.02
C GLY A 80 6.99 5.29 11.35
N PHE A 81 6.52 5.65 10.16
CA PHE A 81 6.88 6.93 9.56
C PHE A 81 6.22 8.07 10.32
N GLU A 82 6.96 9.15 10.53
CA GLU A 82 6.46 10.34 11.20
C GLU A 82 6.33 11.48 10.20
N TYR A 83 5.18 12.16 10.22
CA TYR A 83 4.99 13.35 9.41
C TYR A 83 5.88 14.49 9.92
N LYS A 84 6.57 15.16 9.00
CA LYS A 84 7.47 16.27 9.27
C LYS A 84 7.15 17.41 8.31
N SER A 85 6.59 18.48 8.86
CA SER A 85 6.40 19.74 8.14
C SER A 85 7.60 20.65 8.42
N SER A 86 8.42 20.92 7.40
CA SER A 86 9.56 21.86 7.53
C SER A 86 9.61 22.85 6.38
N LYS A 87 9.83 22.39 5.15
CA LYS A 87 9.78 23.20 3.91
C LYS A 87 8.85 22.60 2.86
N GLN A 88 8.76 21.28 2.85
CA GLN A 88 7.78 20.49 2.11
C GLN A 88 7.28 19.42 3.08
N ASP A 89 6.16 18.78 2.71
CA ASP A 89 5.57 17.71 3.49
C ASP A 89 6.34 16.41 3.25
N TYR A 90 6.94 15.86 4.31
CA TYR A 90 7.66 14.58 4.28
C TYR A 90 7.15 13.63 5.35
N MET A 91 7.30 12.34 5.08
CA MET A 91 7.22 11.29 6.09
C MET A 91 8.59 10.67 6.28
N VAL A 92 9.07 10.64 7.52
CA VAL A 92 10.43 10.21 7.86
C VAL A 92 10.41 9.10 8.91
N LEU A 93 11.17 8.03 8.67
CA LEU A 93 11.38 6.92 9.59
C LEU A 93 12.63 7.18 10.45
N LYS A 94 12.49 8.03 11.48
CA LYS A 94 13.61 8.39 12.38
C LYS A 94 13.92 7.32 13.43
N GLY A 95 12.96 6.46 13.73
CA GLY A 95 13.02 5.55 14.86
C GLY A 95 13.40 4.11 14.52
N LYS A 96 13.15 3.25 15.52
CA LYS A 96 13.23 1.80 15.39
C LYS A 96 11.95 1.32 14.68
N ILE A 97 12.10 0.48 13.67
CA ILE A 97 10.96 -0.11 12.97
C ILE A 97 10.08 -0.85 13.99
N VAL A 98 8.81 -0.44 14.09
CA VAL A 98 7.85 -0.93 15.09
C VAL A 98 7.09 -2.17 14.64
N ILE A 99 7.18 -2.51 13.35
CA ILE A 99 6.52 -3.64 12.71
C ILE A 99 7.53 -4.68 12.24
N ASP A 100 7.09 -5.93 12.06
CA ASP A 100 7.92 -6.94 11.41
C ASP A 100 7.83 -6.77 9.89
N LEU A 101 8.87 -6.20 9.28
CA LEU A 101 8.89 -5.93 7.85
C LEU A 101 8.76 -7.19 6.99
N LYS A 102 9.30 -8.34 7.44
CA LYS A 102 9.22 -9.58 6.66
C LYS A 102 7.77 -10.06 6.56
N LYS A 103 7.08 -10.13 7.70
CA LYS A 103 5.67 -10.51 7.74
C LYS A 103 4.77 -9.50 7.02
N LEU A 104 5.10 -8.21 7.12
CA LEU A 104 4.41 -7.17 6.38
C LEU A 104 4.57 -7.37 4.87
N ASN A 105 5.78 -7.69 4.41
CA ASN A 105 6.06 -7.96 3.00
C ASN A 105 5.25 -9.16 2.49
N GLU A 106 5.27 -10.28 3.21
CA GLU A 106 4.47 -11.47 2.87
C GLU A 106 2.97 -11.16 2.82
N TYR A 107 2.46 -10.34 3.75
CA TYR A 107 1.07 -9.92 3.75
C TYR A 107 0.71 -9.04 2.55
N LEU A 108 1.55 -8.05 2.21
CA LEU A 108 1.35 -7.19 1.05
C LEU A 108 1.38 -7.98 -0.26
N GLU A 109 2.29 -8.96 -0.38
CA GLU A 109 2.39 -9.83 -1.55
C GLU A 109 1.14 -10.72 -1.71
N SER A 110 0.64 -11.32 -0.61
CA SER A 110 -0.61 -12.07 -0.62
C SER A 110 -1.79 -11.21 -1.05
N LYS A 111 -1.90 -10.00 -0.47
CA LYS A 111 -3.00 -9.09 -0.75
C LYS A 111 -2.97 -8.53 -2.17
N LEU A 112 -1.79 -8.26 -2.71
CA LEU A 112 -1.63 -7.86 -4.09
C LEU A 112 -2.18 -8.95 -5.04
N SER A 113 -1.87 -10.22 -4.78
CA SER A 113 -2.41 -11.34 -5.56
C SER A 113 -3.93 -11.50 -5.46
N GLU A 114 -4.51 -11.22 -4.28
CA GLU A 114 -5.98 -11.23 -4.09
C GLU A 114 -6.65 -10.14 -4.96
N VAL A 115 -6.17 -8.91 -4.88
CA VAL A 115 -6.72 -7.77 -5.64
C VAL A 115 -6.53 -7.97 -7.15
N ASP A 116 -5.39 -8.52 -7.59
CA ASP A 116 -5.16 -8.85 -9.00
C ASP A 116 -6.16 -9.89 -9.54
N LYS A 117 -6.55 -10.87 -8.72
CA LYS A 117 -7.56 -11.87 -9.12
C LYS A 117 -8.95 -11.24 -9.23
N GLU A 118 -9.31 -10.36 -8.31
CA GLU A 118 -10.59 -9.64 -8.34
C GLU A 118 -10.70 -8.75 -9.59
N LEU A 119 -9.66 -7.98 -9.91
CA LEU A 119 -9.61 -7.14 -11.11
C LEU A 119 -9.71 -7.98 -12.40
N ASN A 120 -8.98 -9.09 -12.48
CA ASN A 120 -9.04 -9.99 -13.63
C ASN A 120 -10.38 -10.73 -13.77
N ALA A 121 -11.06 -11.02 -12.65
CA ALA A 121 -12.39 -11.63 -12.67
C ALA A 121 -13.44 -10.70 -13.28
N SER A 122 -13.35 -9.38 -13.03
CA SER A 122 -14.22 -8.37 -13.64
C SER A 122 -14.05 -8.28 -15.17
N VAL A 123 -12.81 -8.39 -15.67
CA VAL A 123 -12.50 -8.36 -17.12
C VAL A 123 -13.12 -9.54 -17.88
N GLN A 124 -13.28 -10.69 -17.24
CA GLN A 124 -13.91 -11.87 -17.85
C GLN A 124 -15.44 -11.72 -18.02
N VAL A 125 -16.08 -10.85 -17.22
CA VAL A 125 -17.53 -10.60 -17.30
C VAL A 125 -17.87 -9.62 -18.42
N GLU A 126 -17.10 -8.53 -18.58
CA GLU A 126 -17.33 -7.55 -19.67
C GLU A 126 -17.13 -8.17 -21.06
N ASN A 127 -16.10 -9.02 -21.23
CA ASN A 127 -15.87 -9.77 -22.48
C ASN A 127 -17.00 -10.75 -22.84
N ARG A 128 -17.88 -11.09 -21.89
CA ARG A 128 -19.03 -11.97 -22.10
C ARG A 128 -20.28 -11.20 -22.57
N ILE A 129 -20.40 -9.93 -22.21
CA ILE A 129 -21.52 -9.07 -22.61
C ILE A 129 -21.37 -8.63 -24.07
N GLU A 130 -20.17 -8.25 -24.51
CA GLU A 130 -19.92 -7.84 -25.91
C GLU A 130 -20.14 -8.98 -26.91
N ARG A 131 -19.84 -10.23 -26.53
CA ARG A 131 -20.08 -11.39 -27.40
C ARG A 131 -21.57 -11.73 -27.59
N ASN A 132 -22.43 -11.32 -26.65
CA ASN A 132 -23.86 -11.60 -26.73
C ASN A 132 -24.64 -10.52 -27.49
N ALA A 133 -24.09 -9.30 -27.61
CA ALA A 133 -24.67 -8.23 -28.43
C ALA A 133 -24.44 -8.43 -29.95
N ASN A 134 -23.38 -9.16 -30.33
CA ASN A 134 -23.02 -9.41 -31.74
C ASN A 134 -23.64 -10.68 -32.35
N CYS A 135 -24.53 -11.39 -31.62
CA CYS A 135 -25.23 -12.58 -32.13
C CYS A 135 -26.73 -12.36 -32.43
N LEU A 136 -27.22 -11.12 -32.36
CA LEU A 136 -28.62 -10.75 -32.66
C LEU A 136 -28.75 -9.86 -33.92
N GLY A 137 -27.74 -9.83 -34.78
CA GLY A 137 -27.75 -9.16 -36.08
C GLY A 137 -27.87 -10.14 -37.23
#